data_AF-A0A443LQA2-F1
#
_entry.id   AF-A0A443LQA2-F1
#
_cell.length_a   1.000
_cell.length_b   1.000
_cell.length_c   1.000
_cell.angle_alpha   90.00
_cell.angle_beta   90.00
_cell.angle_gamma   90.00
#
_symmetry.space_group_name_H-M   'P 1'
#
loop_
_entity.id
_entity.type
_entity.pdbx_description
1 polymer ?
#
loop_
_entity_poly.entity_id
_entity_poly.type
_entity_poly.pdbx_seq_one_letter_code
_entity_poly.pdbx_strand_id
1 'polypeptide(L)'
;MKLQSCQNCWFNGLQYGSIGLPVGYCTRHRKVLNRSDETTCGLHIRKDLGLARAQQVLMRHKEYYEADKIVRIESKAVVESDFSSSDKDVKILCRDQVGDAAVEYGLLGSKIESLAQLNRISSARSDIAFSSLGRAYVRNCVRNGGRWTSGIHMYWWTKKRLENVPSVEVGDLRYSGSLQLSRQTDLAIWSVMMLQLSFIEDIVQYADEQKDEIGQVKDITNQAALAVPIFNIRKLSNWIKNELFPALEARLDYKRYSEISRDLHKDVDDK
;
A
#
# COMPACT_ATOMS: atom_id res chain seq x y z
N MET A 1 3.36 15.93 12.68
CA MET A 1 4.02 15.36 11.48
C MET A 1 3.01 15.41 10.33
N LYS A 2 3.23 16.19 9.27
CA LYS A 2 2.35 16.14 8.09
C LYS A 2 2.69 14.83 7.38
N LEU A 3 1.89 13.78 7.58
CA LEU A 3 2.03 12.51 6.88
C LEU A 3 1.78 12.76 5.38
N GLN A 4 2.82 13.12 4.64
CA GLN A 4 2.75 13.41 3.21
C GLN A 4 3.09 12.13 2.48
N SER A 5 2.17 11.17 2.41
CA SER A 5 2.46 9.84 1.85
C SER A 5 2.10 9.73 0.36
N CYS A 6 2.99 9.18 -0.47
CA CYS A 6 2.78 8.99 -1.91
C CYS A 6 2.30 7.57 -2.24
N GLN A 7 1.14 7.41 -2.90
CA GLN A 7 0.62 6.13 -3.39
C GLN A 7 1.36 5.48 -4.58
N ASN A 8 2.10 6.21 -5.41
CA ASN A 8 2.82 5.64 -6.57
C ASN A 8 4.31 5.33 -6.27
N CYS A 9 4.76 5.59 -5.04
CA CYS A 9 6.07 5.20 -4.58
C CYS A 9 5.96 3.94 -3.73
N TRP A 10 6.58 2.88 -4.24
CA TRP A 10 6.69 1.55 -3.65
C TRP A 10 7.31 1.62 -2.27
N PHE A 11 8.26 2.53 -2.09
CA PHE A 11 8.89 2.77 -0.83
C PHE A 11 8.92 4.28 -0.62
N ASN A 12 8.39 4.79 0.47
CA ASN A 12 9.04 5.92 1.10
C ASN A 12 8.90 5.64 2.57
N GLY A 13 9.85 4.88 3.10
CA GLY A 13 9.84 4.61 4.51
C GLY A 13 9.79 5.92 5.31
N LEU A 14 10.31 7.03 4.79
CA LEU A 14 10.35 8.30 5.52
C LEU A 14 8.93 8.84 5.84
N GLN A 15 7.88 8.18 5.31
CA GLN A 15 6.47 8.47 5.52
C GLN A 15 5.76 7.43 6.43
N TYR A 16 6.37 6.28 6.73
CA TYR A 16 5.84 5.19 7.58
C TYR A 16 6.84 4.78 8.67
N GLY A 17 6.97 5.64 9.69
CA GLY A 17 7.78 5.35 10.87
C GLY A 17 9.22 4.94 10.51
N SER A 18 9.72 3.90 11.17
CA SER A 18 11.10 3.41 11.07
C SER A 18 11.33 2.32 10.04
N ILE A 19 10.30 1.66 9.46
CA ILE A 19 10.52 0.49 8.58
C ILE A 19 11.02 0.89 7.19
N GLY A 20 12.17 0.38 6.71
CA GLY A 20 12.50 0.40 5.31
C GLY A 20 13.92 0.54 4.81
N LEU A 21 14.02 0.90 3.52
CA LEU A 21 15.22 1.45 2.92
C LEU A 21 15.36 2.94 3.24
N PRO A 22 16.59 3.47 3.42
CA PRO A 22 16.87 4.88 3.71
C PRO A 22 16.40 5.84 2.60
N VAL A 23 16.01 5.30 1.46
CA VAL A 23 15.48 6.00 0.30
C VAL A 23 14.08 5.49 -0.04
N GLY A 24 13.28 6.31 -0.71
CA GLY A 24 12.06 5.91 -1.39
C GLY A 24 12.28 5.55 -2.86
N TYR A 25 11.23 5.04 -3.52
CA TYR A 25 11.23 4.77 -4.96
C TYR A 25 9.84 4.94 -5.57
N CYS A 26 9.77 5.67 -6.67
CA CYS A 26 8.59 5.83 -7.50
C CYS A 26 8.56 4.78 -8.62
N THR A 27 7.63 3.83 -8.59
CA THR A 27 7.53 2.80 -9.64
C THR A 27 7.04 3.38 -10.96
N ARG A 28 6.23 4.44 -10.92
CA ARG A 28 5.75 5.12 -12.13
C ARG A 28 6.85 5.85 -12.88
N HIS A 29 7.72 6.56 -12.15
CA HIS A 29 8.80 7.36 -12.74
C HIS A 29 10.14 6.62 -12.77
N ARG A 30 10.22 5.47 -12.11
CA ARG A 30 11.42 4.67 -11.93
C ARG A 30 12.58 5.46 -11.34
N LYS A 31 12.26 6.29 -10.35
CA LYS A 31 13.22 7.19 -9.68
C LYS A 31 13.29 6.92 -8.19
N VAL A 32 14.50 6.91 -7.64
CA VAL A 32 14.74 6.94 -6.20
C VAL A 32 14.30 8.31 -5.65
N LEU A 33 13.74 8.31 -4.45
CA LEU A 33 13.42 9.51 -3.69
C LEU A 33 14.36 9.55 -2.48
N ASN A 34 15.19 10.56 -2.39
CA ASN A 34 16.20 10.69 -1.34
C ASN A 34 15.65 11.35 -0.07
N ARG A 35 14.43 11.93 -0.12
CA ARG A 35 13.80 12.61 1.03
C ARG A 35 12.33 12.23 1.25
N SER A 36 11.82 12.49 2.45
CA SER A 36 10.45 12.15 2.88
C SER A 36 9.40 12.96 2.17
N ASP A 37 9.74 14.21 1.88
CA ASP A 37 8.86 15.21 1.30
C ASP A 37 9.02 15.30 -0.21
N GLU A 38 9.89 14.49 -0.82
CA GLU A 38 9.98 14.38 -2.26
C GLU A 38 8.76 13.65 -2.83
N THR A 39 8.22 14.22 -3.89
CA THR A 39 7.01 13.77 -4.57
C THR A 39 7.21 13.92 -6.08
N THR A 40 6.59 13.04 -6.87
CA THR A 40 6.70 12.97 -8.32
C THR A 40 5.33 12.81 -8.97
N CYS A 41 5.00 13.67 -9.94
CA CYS A 41 3.89 13.53 -10.88
C CYS A 41 2.47 13.98 -10.53
N GLY A 42 2.24 14.63 -9.39
CA GLY A 42 0.90 15.14 -9.07
C GLY A 42 -0.16 14.07 -8.79
N LEU A 43 0.10 12.79 -9.13
CA LEU A 43 -0.84 11.68 -8.97
C LEU A 43 -0.76 11.00 -7.60
N HIS A 44 -0.39 11.79 -6.58
CA HIS A 44 -0.18 11.32 -5.23
C HIS A 44 -1.49 11.21 -4.47
N ILE A 45 -1.66 10.06 -3.83
CA ILE A 45 -2.72 9.86 -2.86
C ILE A 45 -2.06 9.52 -1.53
N ARG A 46 -2.62 10.10 -0.46
CA ARG A 46 -2.25 9.85 0.93
C ARG A 46 -2.66 8.45 1.34
N LYS A 47 -1.71 7.66 1.81
CA LYS A 47 -1.92 6.28 2.29
C LYS A 47 -2.48 6.22 3.72
N ASP A 48 -2.31 7.28 4.49
CA ASP A 48 -2.79 7.45 5.87
C ASP A 48 -4.22 8.02 5.96
N LEU A 49 -4.87 8.24 4.81
CA LEU A 49 -6.25 8.68 4.72
C LEU A 49 -7.11 7.59 4.09
N GLY A 50 -8.36 7.48 4.53
CA GLY A 50 -9.38 6.72 3.82
C GLY A 50 -9.61 7.25 2.41
N LEU A 51 -10.00 6.37 1.50
CA LEU A 51 -10.00 6.60 0.05
C LEU A 51 -10.70 7.90 -0.38
N ALA A 52 -11.92 8.17 0.11
CA ALA A 52 -12.65 9.38 -0.25
C ALA A 52 -11.88 10.67 0.06
N ARG A 53 -11.31 10.78 1.27
CA ARG A 53 -10.50 11.94 1.66
C ARG A 53 -9.17 11.98 0.90
N ALA A 54 -8.59 10.82 0.64
CA ALA A 54 -7.34 10.69 -0.10
C ALA A 54 -7.50 11.15 -1.57
N GLN A 55 -8.65 10.88 -2.20
CA GLN A 55 -9.01 11.37 -3.54
C GLN A 55 -9.19 12.89 -3.57
N GLN A 56 -9.83 13.49 -2.55
CA GLN A 56 -9.96 14.95 -2.45
C GLN A 56 -8.58 15.63 -2.37
N VAL A 57 -7.67 15.07 -1.56
CA VAL A 57 -6.31 15.59 -1.42
C VAL A 57 -5.53 15.45 -2.73
N LEU A 58 -5.70 14.34 -3.46
CA LEU A 58 -5.11 14.15 -4.78
C LEU A 58 -5.53 15.21 -5.77
N MET A 59 -6.82 15.57 -5.84
CA MET A 59 -7.29 16.57 -6.79
C MET A 59 -6.58 17.90 -6.61
N ARG A 60 -6.47 18.36 -5.35
CA ARG A 60 -5.65 19.54 -5.02
C ARG A 60 -4.19 19.30 -5.37
N HIS A 61 -3.64 18.13 -5.06
CA HIS A 61 -2.23 17.86 -5.33
C HIS A 61 -1.90 17.93 -6.83
N LYS A 62 -2.77 17.44 -7.71
CA LYS A 62 -2.59 17.53 -9.17
C LYS A 62 -2.53 18.98 -9.69
N GLU A 63 -3.16 19.93 -9.00
CA GLU A 63 -3.16 21.35 -9.39
C GLU A 63 -1.78 22.01 -9.16
N TYR A 64 -0.99 21.50 -8.21
CA TYR A 64 0.27 22.14 -7.80
C TYR A 64 1.53 21.46 -8.32
N TYR A 65 1.44 20.20 -8.79
CA TYR A 65 2.63 19.41 -9.12
C TYR A 65 2.50 18.79 -10.51
N GLU A 66 3.44 19.17 -11.39
CA GLU A 66 3.54 18.66 -12.75
C GLU A 66 3.86 17.15 -12.79
N ALA A 67 3.40 16.50 -13.87
CA ALA A 67 3.45 15.04 -14.02
C ALA A 67 4.88 14.47 -14.19
N ASP A 68 5.84 15.29 -14.55
CA ASP A 68 7.17 14.90 -15.04
C ASP A 68 8.32 15.36 -14.11
N LYS A 69 8.01 16.17 -13.10
CA LYS A 69 8.99 16.73 -12.17
C LYS A 69 8.98 16.05 -10.80
N ILE A 70 10.15 16.01 -10.17
CA ILE A 70 10.28 15.75 -8.74
C ILE A 70 10.25 17.09 -8.01
N VAL A 71 9.36 17.22 -7.04
CA VAL A 71 9.17 18.44 -6.25
C VAL A 71 9.17 18.09 -4.77
N ARG A 72 9.79 18.94 -3.96
CA ARG A 72 9.71 18.85 -2.49
C ARG A 72 8.42 19.49 -2.00
N ILE A 73 7.58 18.74 -1.29
CA ILE A 73 6.27 19.23 -0.82
C ILE A 73 6.44 20.37 0.20
N GLU A 74 7.46 20.33 1.05
CA GLU A 74 7.66 21.36 2.08
C GLU A 74 8.12 22.69 1.49
N SER A 75 9.11 22.66 0.59
CA SER A 75 9.71 23.88 0.02
C SER A 75 9.11 24.29 -1.32
N LYS A 76 8.30 23.43 -1.96
CA LYS A 76 7.87 23.54 -3.37
C LYS A 76 9.02 23.65 -4.38
N ALA A 77 10.25 23.32 -3.96
CA ALA A 77 11.41 23.38 -4.83
C ALA A 77 11.39 22.20 -5.79
N VAL A 78 11.57 22.49 -7.08
CA VAL A 78 11.87 21.47 -8.09
C VAL A 78 13.29 20.96 -7.81
N VAL A 79 13.46 19.64 -7.81
CA VAL A 79 14.79 19.05 -7.65
C VAL A 79 15.49 19.09 -9.01
N GLU A 80 16.28 20.15 -9.25
CA GLU A 80 16.92 20.45 -10.55
C GLU A 80 17.96 19.40 -10.99
N SER A 81 18.61 18.73 -10.04
CA SER A 81 19.76 17.85 -10.28
C SER A 81 19.47 16.37 -10.07
N ASP A 82 18.20 15.96 -10.04
CA ASP A 82 17.84 14.54 -9.92
C ASP A 82 17.96 13.83 -11.28
N PHE A 83 19.19 13.80 -11.79
CA PHE A 83 19.69 12.86 -12.79
C PHE A 83 19.80 11.48 -12.13
N SER A 84 18.66 10.96 -11.66
CA SER A 84 18.47 9.54 -11.40
C SER A 84 18.80 8.80 -12.71
N SER A 85 20.04 8.32 -12.82
CA SER A 85 20.39 7.35 -13.85
C SER A 85 19.76 6.03 -13.41
N SER A 86 18.70 5.62 -14.09
CA SER A 86 17.86 4.46 -13.75
C SER A 86 18.69 3.26 -13.29
N ASP A 87 19.82 3.00 -13.92
CA ASP A 87 20.58 1.77 -13.70
C ASP A 87 21.35 1.76 -12.38
N LYS A 88 21.83 2.92 -11.90
CA LYS A 88 22.47 3.01 -10.58
C LYS A 88 21.43 2.95 -9.46
N ASP A 89 20.30 3.61 -9.67
CA ASP A 89 19.20 3.68 -8.72
C ASP A 89 18.51 2.33 -8.53
N VAL A 90 18.29 1.60 -9.63
CA VAL A 90 17.80 0.23 -9.63
C VAL A 90 18.74 -0.68 -8.84
N LYS A 91 20.06 -0.57 -9.02
CA LYS A 91 21.04 -1.36 -8.23
C LYS A 91 21.01 -1.08 -6.73
N ILE A 92 20.64 0.13 -6.30
CA ILE A 92 20.50 0.45 -4.88
C ILE A 92 19.28 -0.26 -4.28
N LEU A 93 18.23 -0.42 -5.06
CA LEU A 93 16.96 -1.02 -4.63
C LEU A 93 16.96 -2.55 -4.73
N CYS A 94 17.55 -3.10 -5.79
CA CYS A 94 17.72 -4.53 -6.07
C CYS A 94 18.81 -5.20 -5.20
N ARG A 95 18.77 -4.94 -3.89
CA ARG A 95 19.64 -5.59 -2.90
C ARG A 95 18.97 -6.80 -2.25
N ASP A 96 17.66 -6.94 -2.44
CA ASP A 96 16.84 -8.02 -1.92
C ASP A 96 15.62 -8.26 -2.82
N GLN A 97 14.90 -9.35 -2.54
CA GLN A 97 13.76 -9.78 -3.33
C GLN A 97 12.57 -8.81 -3.30
N VAL A 98 12.42 -8.02 -2.22
CA VAL A 98 11.38 -6.96 -2.17
C VAL A 98 11.76 -5.85 -3.14
N GLY A 99 13.05 -5.54 -3.15
CA GLY A 99 13.78 -4.73 -4.12
C GLY A 99 13.38 -5.04 -5.56
N ASP A 100 13.71 -6.26 -5.95
CA ASP A 100 13.56 -6.75 -7.33
C ASP A 100 12.11 -6.70 -7.79
N ALA A 101 11.20 -7.30 -7.01
CA ALA A 101 9.80 -7.43 -7.38
C ALA A 101 9.13 -6.08 -7.67
N ALA A 102 9.57 -5.02 -7.00
CA ALA A 102 8.88 -3.74 -7.07
C ALA A 102 9.58 -2.69 -7.95
N VAL A 103 10.87 -2.88 -8.30
CA VAL A 103 11.44 -2.25 -9.50
C VAL A 103 10.73 -2.79 -10.75
N GLU A 104 10.45 -4.09 -10.78
CA GLU A 104 9.79 -4.73 -11.92
C GLU A 104 8.33 -4.29 -12.07
N TYR A 105 7.67 -3.90 -10.99
CA TYR A 105 6.26 -3.52 -10.99
C TYR A 105 5.97 -2.42 -12.02
N GLY A 106 5.12 -2.73 -13.00
CA GLY A 106 4.71 -1.79 -14.06
C GLY A 106 5.58 -1.83 -15.31
N LEU A 107 6.55 -2.75 -15.39
CA LEU A 107 6.99 -3.30 -16.69
C LEU A 107 5.82 -4.03 -17.37
N LEU A 108 5.90 -4.21 -18.69
CA LEU A 108 4.85 -4.86 -19.47
C LEU A 108 4.52 -6.24 -18.88
N GLY A 109 3.24 -6.48 -18.56
CA GLY A 109 2.75 -7.74 -17.99
C GLY A 109 3.09 -8.00 -16.51
N SER A 110 4.03 -7.26 -15.90
CA SER A 110 4.61 -7.65 -14.61
C SER A 110 3.79 -7.27 -13.37
N LYS A 111 2.77 -6.41 -13.47
CA LYS A 111 2.10 -5.85 -12.27
C LYS A 111 1.54 -6.91 -11.32
N ILE A 112 0.84 -7.90 -11.84
CA ILE A 112 0.28 -8.99 -11.03
C ILE A 112 1.39 -9.94 -10.57
N GLU A 113 2.36 -10.23 -11.43
CA GLU A 113 3.50 -11.08 -11.10
C GLU A 113 4.32 -10.49 -9.94
N SER A 114 4.70 -9.22 -10.02
CA SER A 114 5.36 -8.47 -8.95
C SER A 114 4.56 -8.51 -7.65
N LEU A 115 3.24 -8.33 -7.69
CA LEU A 115 2.39 -8.44 -6.50
C LEU A 115 2.36 -9.87 -5.95
N ALA A 116 2.34 -10.89 -6.80
CA ALA A 116 2.41 -12.28 -6.40
C ALA A 116 3.78 -12.66 -5.79
N GLN A 117 4.88 -12.14 -6.34
CA GLN A 117 6.22 -12.29 -5.77
C GLN A 117 6.29 -11.63 -4.38
N LEU A 118 5.86 -10.38 -4.25
CA LEU A 118 5.77 -9.69 -2.97
C LEU A 118 4.91 -10.46 -1.96
N ASN A 119 3.82 -11.07 -2.41
CA ASN A 119 2.96 -11.90 -1.57
C ASN A 119 3.66 -13.15 -1.02
N ARG A 120 4.66 -13.70 -1.71
CA ARG A 120 5.41 -14.88 -1.24
C ARG A 120 6.49 -14.53 -0.21
N ILE A 121 6.93 -13.28 -0.16
CA ILE A 121 7.95 -12.82 0.79
C ILE A 121 7.27 -12.46 2.10
N SER A 122 7.70 -13.06 3.22
CA SER A 122 7.16 -12.77 4.56
C SER A 122 8.04 -11.75 5.29
N SER A 123 7.83 -10.46 5.05
CA SER A 123 8.51 -9.37 5.79
C SER A 123 7.64 -8.12 5.85
N ALA A 124 7.87 -7.27 6.86
CA ALA A 124 7.16 -5.99 6.97
C ALA A 124 7.39 -5.09 5.75
N ARG A 125 8.58 -5.14 5.15
CA ARG A 125 8.87 -4.42 3.89
C ARG A 125 8.05 -4.94 2.73
N SER A 126 7.86 -6.26 2.61
CA SER A 126 7.01 -6.83 1.57
C SER A 126 5.55 -6.46 1.79
N ASP A 127 5.06 -6.45 3.03
CA ASP A 127 3.69 -6.03 3.37
C ASP A 127 3.39 -4.58 2.95
N ILE A 128 4.34 -3.68 3.24
CA ILE A 128 4.24 -2.27 2.87
C ILE A 128 4.24 -2.11 1.34
N ALA A 129 5.17 -2.79 0.67
CA ALA A 129 5.31 -2.76 -0.78
C ALA A 129 4.05 -3.30 -1.46
N PHE A 130 3.61 -4.48 -1.05
CA PHE A 130 2.42 -5.16 -1.55
C PHE A 130 1.17 -4.32 -1.37
N SER A 131 0.91 -3.80 -0.16
CA SER A 131 -0.29 -3.00 0.10
C SER A 131 -0.26 -1.66 -0.65
N SER A 132 0.91 -1.03 -0.74
CA SER A 132 1.06 0.24 -1.47
C SER A 132 0.81 0.08 -2.98
N LEU A 133 1.44 -0.93 -3.59
CA LEU A 133 1.32 -1.20 -5.02
C LEU A 133 -0.03 -1.82 -5.37
N GLY A 134 -0.61 -2.62 -4.47
CA GLY A 134 -1.95 -3.16 -4.57
C GLY A 134 -3.00 -2.05 -4.63
N ARG A 135 -2.93 -1.07 -3.71
CA ARG A 135 -3.80 0.13 -3.75
C ARG A 135 -3.71 0.87 -5.08
N ALA A 136 -2.49 1.12 -5.55
CA ALA A 136 -2.27 1.80 -6.82
C ALA A 136 -2.83 0.99 -8.02
N TYR A 137 -2.64 -0.33 -8.01
CA TYR A 137 -3.17 -1.25 -9.01
C TYR A 137 -4.70 -1.18 -9.08
N VAL A 138 -5.38 -1.48 -7.97
CA VAL A 138 -6.85 -1.59 -7.93
C VAL A 138 -7.49 -0.26 -8.32
N ARG A 139 -6.97 0.83 -7.77
CA ARG A 139 -7.42 2.19 -8.13
C ARG A 139 -7.30 2.45 -9.63
N ASN A 140 -6.17 2.09 -10.24
CA ASN A 140 -5.97 2.32 -11.68
C ASN A 140 -6.93 1.47 -12.51
N CYS A 141 -7.22 0.23 -12.11
CA CYS A 141 -8.25 -0.60 -12.75
C CYS A 141 -9.62 0.07 -12.67
N VAL A 142 -10.08 0.44 -11.46
CA VAL A 142 -11.40 1.07 -11.25
C VAL A 142 -11.52 2.40 -12.00
N ARG A 143 -10.49 3.26 -11.91
CA ARG A 143 -10.47 4.55 -12.61
C ARG A 143 -10.57 4.41 -14.13
N ASN A 144 -10.07 3.32 -14.68
CA ASN A 144 -10.12 3.04 -16.13
C ASN A 144 -11.36 2.23 -16.53
N GLY A 145 -12.43 2.26 -15.72
CA GLY A 145 -13.70 1.58 -16.01
C GLY A 145 -13.74 0.10 -15.62
N GLY A 146 -12.70 -0.42 -14.96
CA GLY A 146 -12.68 -1.78 -14.42
C GLY A 146 -13.48 -1.92 -13.12
N ARG A 147 -13.61 -3.17 -12.66
CA ARG A 147 -14.32 -3.51 -11.42
C ARG A 147 -13.36 -3.64 -10.23
N TRP A 148 -13.88 -3.49 -9.02
CA TRP A 148 -13.11 -3.75 -7.80
C TRP A 148 -12.55 -5.18 -7.77
N THR A 149 -13.24 -6.12 -8.43
CA THR A 149 -12.86 -7.54 -8.54
C THR A 149 -11.53 -7.76 -9.24
N SER A 150 -11.02 -6.80 -10.05
CA SER A 150 -9.63 -6.87 -10.54
C SER A 150 -8.62 -6.94 -9.39
N GLY A 151 -9.00 -6.46 -8.20
CA GLY A 151 -8.23 -6.53 -6.95
C GLY A 151 -8.48 -7.74 -6.08
N ILE A 152 -9.28 -8.72 -6.50
CA ILE A 152 -9.78 -9.81 -5.64
C ILE A 152 -8.65 -10.64 -5.00
N HIS A 153 -7.60 -10.94 -5.76
CA HIS A 153 -6.45 -11.66 -5.24
C HIS A 153 -5.70 -10.84 -4.19
N MET A 154 -5.53 -9.54 -4.42
CA MET A 154 -4.84 -8.68 -3.47
C MET A 154 -5.64 -8.52 -2.19
N TYR A 155 -6.96 -8.37 -2.29
CA TYR A 155 -7.87 -8.43 -1.14
C TYR A 155 -7.65 -9.72 -0.33
N TRP A 156 -7.71 -10.87 -1.01
CA TRP A 156 -7.63 -12.18 -0.37
C TRP A 156 -6.27 -12.42 0.30
N TRP A 157 -5.19 -12.04 -0.38
CA TRP A 157 -3.83 -12.12 0.15
C TRP A 157 -3.60 -11.17 1.32
N THR A 158 -4.11 -9.93 1.27
CA THR A 158 -4.04 -8.99 2.41
C THR A 158 -4.80 -9.53 3.62
N LYS A 159 -6.00 -10.08 3.42
CA LYS A 159 -6.78 -10.70 4.50
C LYS A 159 -5.99 -11.83 5.17
N LYS A 160 -5.42 -12.75 4.39
CA LYS A 160 -4.57 -13.83 4.91
C LYS A 160 -3.34 -13.32 5.67
N ARG A 161 -2.69 -12.27 5.16
CA ARG A 161 -1.54 -11.66 5.85
C ARG A 161 -1.92 -11.09 7.22
N LEU A 162 -3.10 -10.46 7.33
CA LEU A 162 -3.63 -9.92 8.58
C LEU A 162 -4.02 -10.97 9.63
N GLU A 163 -4.07 -12.26 9.28
CA GLU A 163 -4.26 -13.36 10.25
C GLU A 163 -3.11 -13.46 11.25
N ASN A 164 -1.94 -12.94 10.87
CA ASN A 164 -0.74 -12.97 11.68
C ASN A 164 -0.25 -11.54 11.94
N VAL A 165 0.40 -11.36 13.10
CA VAL A 165 1.11 -10.11 13.38
C VAL A 165 2.35 -10.08 12.49
N PRO A 166 2.58 -9.01 11.71
CA PRO A 166 3.77 -8.90 10.86
C PRO A 166 5.06 -9.06 11.67
N SER A 167 5.99 -9.86 11.14
CA SER A 167 7.35 -9.92 11.69
C SER A 167 8.14 -8.70 11.21
N VAL A 168 8.74 -7.99 12.16
CA VAL A 168 9.62 -6.84 11.89
C VAL A 168 11.00 -7.18 12.43
N GLU A 169 11.97 -7.31 11.54
CA GLU A 169 13.36 -7.56 11.89
C GLU A 169 14.12 -6.25 12.12
N VAL A 170 15.27 -6.29 12.80
CA VAL A 170 16.11 -5.10 12.99
C VAL A 170 16.57 -4.53 11.64
N GLY A 171 16.85 -5.40 10.67
CA GLY A 171 17.21 -5.00 9.30
C GLY A 171 16.07 -4.32 8.53
N ASP A 172 14.82 -4.48 8.99
CA ASP A 172 13.70 -3.73 8.46
C ASP A 172 13.66 -2.30 9.01
N LEU A 173 14.38 -1.96 10.09
CA LEU A 173 14.34 -0.64 10.71
C LEU A 173 15.50 0.24 10.22
N ARG A 174 15.19 1.47 9.80
CA ARG A 174 16.17 2.42 9.23
C ARG A 174 16.97 3.19 10.25
N TYR A 175 16.33 3.59 11.34
CA TYR A 175 16.91 4.47 12.33
C TYR A 175 16.53 3.94 13.71
N SER A 176 17.53 3.59 14.50
CA SER A 176 17.40 3.53 15.95
C SER A 176 17.37 4.97 16.48
N GLY A 177 16.18 5.59 16.50
CA GLY A 177 15.99 6.83 17.25
C GLY A 177 16.24 6.63 18.75
N SER A 178 16.03 7.67 19.55
CA SER A 178 16.15 7.60 21.03
C SER A 178 15.13 6.68 21.70
N LEU A 179 14.12 6.21 20.95
CA LEU A 179 13.13 5.25 21.44
C LEU A 179 13.76 3.86 21.62
N GLN A 180 13.33 3.14 22.64
CA GLN A 180 13.66 1.73 22.80
C GLN A 180 13.26 0.93 21.56
N LEU A 181 14.15 0.03 21.12
CA LEU A 181 13.94 -0.79 19.91
C LEU A 181 12.58 -1.51 19.90
N SER A 182 12.19 -2.10 21.04
CA SER A 182 10.88 -2.76 21.20
C SER A 182 9.70 -1.84 20.89
N ARG A 183 9.76 -0.58 21.34
CA ARG A 183 8.72 0.41 21.05
C ARG A 183 8.69 0.79 19.57
N GLN A 184 9.85 0.86 18.93
CA GLN A 184 9.93 1.13 17.49
C GLN A 184 9.34 -0.03 16.69
N THR A 185 9.68 -1.27 17.05
CA THR A 185 9.12 -2.50 16.48
C THR A 185 7.59 -2.51 16.63
N ASP A 186 7.08 -2.17 17.81
CA ASP A 186 5.63 -2.12 18.01
C ASP A 186 4.96 -1.10 17.07
N LEU A 187 5.46 0.13 17.03
CA LEU A 187 4.92 1.20 16.18
C LEU A 187 4.98 0.83 14.69
N ALA A 188 6.05 0.14 14.31
CA ALA A 188 6.27 -0.41 12.98
C ALA A 188 5.19 -1.45 12.63
N ILE A 189 4.98 -2.46 13.48
CA ILE A 189 3.93 -3.48 13.32
C ILE A 189 2.55 -2.84 13.16
N TRP A 190 2.20 -1.92 14.06
CA TRP A 190 0.92 -1.21 14.00
C TRP A 190 0.73 -0.50 12.68
N SER A 191 1.77 0.18 12.20
CA SER A 191 1.72 0.93 10.94
C SER A 191 1.50 0.01 9.74
N VAL A 192 2.11 -1.18 9.73
CA VAL A 192 1.88 -2.19 8.68
C VAL A 192 0.45 -2.70 8.71
N MET A 193 -0.05 -3.08 9.88
CA MET A 193 -1.42 -3.57 10.05
C MET A 193 -2.45 -2.52 9.62
N MET A 194 -2.28 -1.26 10.04
CA MET A 194 -3.18 -0.17 9.64
C MET A 194 -3.14 0.12 8.13
N LEU A 195 -1.97 0.00 7.49
CA LEU A 195 -1.86 0.14 6.04
C LEU A 195 -2.61 -0.99 5.30
N GLN A 196 -2.50 -2.22 5.78
CA GLN A 196 -3.24 -3.37 5.23
C GLN A 196 -4.76 -3.21 5.43
N LEU A 197 -5.20 -2.76 6.61
CA LEU A 197 -6.62 -2.43 6.86
C LEU A 197 -7.13 -1.32 5.94
N SER A 198 -6.34 -0.25 5.76
CA SER A 198 -6.68 0.83 4.83
C SER A 198 -6.80 0.33 3.40
N PHE A 199 -5.98 -0.63 2.99
CA PHE A 199 -6.08 -1.23 1.66
C PHE A 199 -7.36 -2.07 1.51
N ILE A 200 -7.71 -2.88 2.51
CA ILE A 200 -8.99 -3.60 2.51
C ILE A 200 -10.16 -2.60 2.41
N GLU A 201 -10.11 -1.53 3.20
CA GLU A 201 -11.14 -0.49 3.19
C GLU A 201 -11.27 0.21 1.83
N ASP A 202 -10.16 0.52 1.15
CA ASP A 202 -10.21 1.04 -0.22
C ASP A 202 -10.98 0.09 -1.15
N ILE A 203 -10.74 -1.22 -1.06
CA ILE A 203 -11.43 -2.24 -1.89
C ILE A 203 -12.92 -2.30 -1.54
N VAL A 204 -13.25 -2.32 -0.25
CA VAL A 204 -14.64 -2.29 0.22
C VAL A 204 -15.35 -1.03 -0.29
N GLN A 205 -14.71 0.14 -0.24
CA GLN A 205 -15.31 1.36 -0.74
C GLN A 205 -15.60 1.29 -2.25
N TYR A 206 -14.66 0.79 -3.06
CA TYR A 206 -14.93 0.58 -4.49
C TYR A 206 -16.06 -0.43 -4.74
N ALA A 207 -16.18 -1.44 -3.87
CA ALA A 207 -17.23 -2.43 -3.96
C ALA A 207 -18.60 -1.82 -3.60
N ASP A 208 -18.68 -0.95 -2.59
CA ASP A 208 -19.88 -0.18 -2.23
C ASP A 208 -20.33 0.73 -3.38
N GLU A 209 -19.39 1.45 -4.00
CA GLU A 209 -19.63 2.28 -5.19
C GLU A 209 -20.20 1.45 -6.36
N GLN A 210 -19.83 0.17 -6.44
CA GLN A 210 -20.30 -0.79 -7.45
C GLN A 210 -21.47 -1.65 -6.96
N LYS A 211 -22.09 -1.31 -5.82
CA LYS A 211 -23.25 -1.98 -5.21
C LYS A 211 -23.04 -3.47 -4.90
N ASP A 212 -21.82 -3.82 -4.56
CA ASP A 212 -21.45 -5.17 -4.14
C ASP A 212 -21.60 -5.35 -2.62
N GLU A 213 -22.01 -6.54 -2.20
CA GLU A 213 -22.29 -6.87 -0.79
C GLU A 213 -21.10 -6.64 0.15
N ILE A 214 -19.86 -6.86 -0.32
CA ILE A 214 -18.69 -6.63 0.52
C ILE A 214 -18.54 -5.15 0.90
N GLY A 215 -19.08 -4.25 0.07
CA GLY A 215 -19.15 -2.80 0.29
C GLY A 215 -19.89 -2.38 1.57
N GLN A 216 -20.66 -3.29 2.16
CA GLN A 216 -21.38 -3.02 3.41
C GLN A 216 -20.48 -3.00 4.66
N VAL A 217 -19.23 -3.50 4.60
CA VAL A 217 -18.29 -3.51 5.74
C VAL A 217 -17.55 -2.17 5.83
N LYS A 218 -18.28 -1.08 6.04
CA LYS A 218 -17.75 0.30 5.95
C LYS A 218 -16.83 0.68 7.11
N ASP A 219 -16.05 1.74 6.93
CA ASP A 219 -15.33 2.42 8.02
C ASP A 219 -14.36 1.54 8.82
N ILE A 220 -13.71 0.55 8.16
CA ILE A 220 -12.87 -0.47 8.83
C ILE A 220 -11.79 0.18 9.70
N THR A 221 -11.08 1.20 9.21
CA THR A 221 -10.02 1.86 9.99
C THR A 221 -10.57 2.67 11.17
N ASN A 222 -11.77 3.25 11.03
CA ASN A 222 -12.45 3.94 12.14
C ASN A 222 -12.93 2.94 13.20
N GLN A 223 -13.49 1.80 12.79
CA GLN A 223 -13.88 0.72 13.70
C GLN A 223 -12.68 0.17 14.48
N ALA A 224 -11.54 -0.03 13.80
CA ALA A 224 -10.29 -0.42 14.45
C ALA A 224 -9.84 0.60 15.51
N ALA A 225 -9.93 1.90 15.20
CA ALA A 225 -9.57 2.97 16.13
C ALA A 225 -10.51 3.04 17.34
N LEU A 226 -11.80 2.76 17.16
CA LEU A 226 -12.79 2.69 18.25
C LEU A 226 -12.58 1.47 19.14
N ALA A 227 -12.30 0.31 18.55
CA ALA A 227 -12.05 -0.93 19.28
C ALA A 227 -10.70 -0.90 20.05
N VAL A 228 -9.73 -0.16 19.53
CA VAL A 228 -8.38 -0.05 20.09
C VAL A 228 -8.00 1.42 20.33
N PRO A 229 -8.65 2.08 21.31
CA PRO A 229 -8.46 3.51 21.57
C PRO A 229 -7.06 3.85 22.12
N ILE A 230 -6.38 2.84 22.68
CA ILE A 230 -5.00 2.94 23.15
C ILE A 230 -4.18 1.97 22.33
N PHE A 231 -3.05 2.47 21.82
CA PHE A 231 -2.07 1.70 21.06
C PHE A 231 -1.79 0.33 21.71
N ASN A 232 -2.23 -0.75 21.06
CA ASN A 232 -2.05 -2.12 21.53
C ASN A 232 -2.22 -3.12 20.38
N ILE A 233 -1.10 -3.71 19.93
CA ILE A 233 -1.07 -4.65 18.79
C ILE A 233 -1.89 -5.90 19.06
N ARG A 234 -1.84 -6.43 20.29
CA ARG A 234 -2.61 -7.65 20.63
C ARG A 234 -4.11 -7.40 20.55
N LYS A 235 -4.57 -6.25 21.06
CA LYS A 235 -5.99 -5.87 20.95
C LYS A 235 -6.39 -5.69 19.48
N LEU A 236 -5.56 -5.03 18.67
CA LEU A 236 -5.82 -4.88 17.24
C LEU A 236 -5.90 -6.24 16.52
N SER A 237 -4.94 -7.13 16.77
CA SER A 237 -4.94 -8.47 16.18
C SER A 237 -6.17 -9.28 16.61
N ASN A 238 -6.56 -9.21 17.88
CA ASN A 238 -7.76 -9.89 18.38
C ASN A 238 -9.03 -9.33 17.74
N TRP A 239 -9.15 -8.01 17.64
CA TRP A 239 -10.28 -7.35 16.97
C TRP A 239 -10.40 -7.78 15.51
N ILE A 240 -9.28 -7.79 14.77
CA ILE A 240 -9.25 -8.24 13.37
C ILE A 240 -9.80 -9.66 13.24
N LYS A 241 -9.33 -10.58 14.10
CA LYS A 241 -9.71 -12.00 14.05
C LYS A 241 -11.16 -12.25 14.45
N ASN A 242 -11.64 -11.57 15.49
CA ASN A 242 -12.91 -11.88 16.12
C ASN A 242 -14.08 -11.05 15.59
N GLU A 243 -13.82 -9.89 14.98
CA GLU A 243 -14.87 -8.98 14.51
C GLU A 243 -14.75 -8.73 13.00
N LEU A 244 -13.61 -8.22 12.54
CA LEU A 244 -13.44 -7.84 11.13
C LEU A 244 -13.53 -9.05 10.19
N PHE A 245 -12.78 -10.12 10.46
CA PHE A 245 -12.77 -11.28 9.58
C PHE A 245 -14.14 -11.96 9.46
N PRO A 246 -14.88 -12.22 10.56
CA PRO A 246 -16.26 -12.70 10.44
C PRO A 246 -17.17 -11.78 9.62
N ALA A 247 -17.06 -10.47 9.80
CA ALA A 247 -17.87 -9.50 9.04
C ALA A 247 -17.57 -9.52 7.53
N LEU A 248 -16.30 -9.70 7.17
CA LEU A 248 -15.84 -9.84 5.78
C LEU A 248 -16.20 -11.21 5.19
N GLU A 249 -16.04 -12.30 5.94
CA GLU A 249 -16.35 -13.67 5.50
C GLU A 249 -17.83 -13.89 5.26
N ALA A 250 -18.70 -13.27 6.08
CA ALA A 250 -20.14 -13.32 5.88
C ALA A 250 -20.58 -12.77 4.51
N ARG A 251 -19.73 -11.98 3.84
CA ARG A 251 -20.01 -11.36 2.53
C ARG A 251 -19.14 -11.91 1.42
N LEU A 252 -17.89 -12.25 1.70
CA LEU A 252 -16.96 -12.81 0.73
C LEU A 252 -16.24 -14.02 1.36
N ASP A 253 -16.94 -15.14 1.32
CA ASP A 253 -16.38 -16.44 1.68
C ASP A 253 -15.44 -16.98 0.58
N TYR A 254 -14.82 -18.13 0.86
CA TYR A 254 -13.90 -18.75 -0.10
C TYR A 254 -14.61 -19.21 -1.39
N LYS A 255 -15.88 -19.60 -1.30
CA LYS A 255 -16.66 -20.05 -2.46
C LYS A 255 -16.87 -18.90 -3.42
N ARG A 256 -17.37 -17.76 -2.93
CA ARG A 256 -17.58 -16.55 -3.72
C ARG A 256 -16.26 -15.99 -4.26
N TYR A 257 -15.19 -15.99 -3.46
CA TYR A 257 -13.84 -15.67 -3.95
C TYR A 257 -13.43 -16.54 -5.15
N SER A 258 -13.64 -17.86 -5.05
CA SER A 258 -13.27 -18.83 -6.09
C SER A 258 -14.13 -18.69 -7.34
N GLU A 259 -15.37 -18.26 -7.22
CA GLU A 259 -16.24 -17.91 -8.37
C GLU A 259 -15.72 -16.68 -9.09
N ILE A 260 -15.53 -15.56 -8.38
CA ILE A 260 -15.00 -14.31 -8.95
C ILE A 260 -13.63 -14.55 -9.61
N SER A 261 -12.75 -15.29 -8.93
CA SER A 261 -11.42 -15.61 -9.45
C SER A 261 -11.46 -16.43 -10.74
N ARG A 262 -12.39 -17.39 -10.87
CA ARG A 262 -12.52 -18.19 -12.09
C ARG A 262 -13.05 -17.37 -13.26
N ASP A 263 -14.01 -16.49 -13.00
CA ASP A 263 -14.59 -15.66 -14.05
C ASP A 263 -13.58 -14.67 -14.64
N LEU A 264 -12.67 -14.14 -13.82
CA LEU A 264 -11.55 -13.31 -14.29
C LEU A 264 -10.58 -14.05 -15.23
N HIS A 265 -10.50 -15.38 -15.15
CA HIS A 265 -9.65 -16.17 -16.05
C HIS A 265 -10.33 -16.47 -17.38
N LYS A 266 -11.66 -16.62 -17.41
CA LYS A 266 -12.42 -16.87 -18.65
C LYS A 266 -12.36 -15.69 -19.62
N ASP A 267 -12.44 -14.47 -19.10
CA ASP A 267 -12.36 -13.23 -19.92
C ASP A 267 -10.99 -13.04 -20.63
N VAL A 268 -9.97 -13.82 -20.25
CA VAL A 268 -8.63 -13.81 -20.87
C VAL A 268 -8.52 -14.83 -22.01
N ASP A 269 -9.26 -15.93 -21.95
CA ASP A 269 -9.25 -16.99 -22.97
C ASP A 269 -10.21 -16.69 -24.14
N ASP A 270 -11.19 -15.80 -23.95
CA ASP A 270 -12.18 -15.40 -24.97
C ASP A 270 -11.77 -14.13 -25.78
N LYS A 271 -10.49 -13.72 -25.75
CA LYS A 271 -9.94 -12.59 -26.53
C LYS A 271 -8.69 -12.96 -27.31
#